data_AF-A0A834IEU5-F1
#
_entry.id   AF-A0A834IEU5-F1
#
_cell.length_a   1.000
_cell.length_b   1.000
_cell.length_c   1.000
_cell.angle_alpha   90.00
_cell.angle_beta   90.00
_cell.angle_gamma   90.00
#
_symmetry.space_group_name_H-M   'P 1'
#
loop_
_entity.id
_entity.type
_entity.pdbx_description
1 polymer ?
#
loop_
_entity_poly.entity_id
_entity_poly.type
_entity_poly.pdbx_seq_one_letter_code
_entity_poly.pdbx_strand_id
1 'polypeptide(L)'
;MDVKTVEGYLDKLTIKDELKSRAANLQERAICFTCQALIRKLQTHAITVELLGTTICSIYFTIQTWTINDFCKQIVRINKPILEYILANSKILTPEYACSILLQNENCYYDHPALKWETIIPDGGPILSTQNTAKLPPRSKPLKILHLSDFHISQDYEVGGVANCGYPVCCKRNLGNPIKGTDAGTWGEYNCDIPPWLYLDALHYINNTHK
;
A
#
# COMPACT_ATOMS: atom_id res chain seq x y z
N MET A 1 8.82 -22.75 -33.86
CA MET A 1 7.92 -21.63 -34.21
C MET A 1 8.16 -20.56 -33.15
N ASP A 2 8.74 -19.42 -33.52
CA ASP A 2 9.15 -18.37 -32.56
C ASP A 2 7.93 -17.62 -32.01
N VAL A 3 8.02 -17.15 -30.76
CA VAL A 3 6.98 -16.39 -30.05
C VAL A 3 6.53 -15.20 -30.89
N LYS A 4 7.47 -14.50 -31.54
CA LYS A 4 7.17 -13.37 -32.44
C LYS A 4 6.35 -13.77 -33.66
N THR A 5 6.60 -14.97 -34.19
CA THR A 5 5.82 -15.52 -35.31
C THR A 5 4.39 -15.81 -34.88
N VAL A 6 4.20 -16.40 -33.70
CA VAL A 6 2.88 -16.68 -33.12
C VAL A 6 2.13 -15.37 -32.83
N GLU A 7 2.79 -14.39 -32.20
CA GLU A 7 2.20 -13.08 -31.94
C GLU A 7 1.72 -12.39 -33.23
N GLY A 8 2.51 -12.45 -34.31
CA GLY A 8 2.13 -11.91 -35.61
C GLY A 8 0.92 -12.61 -36.25
N TYR A 9 0.71 -13.90 -36.00
CA TYR A 9 -0.52 -14.59 -36.42
C TYR A 9 -1.72 -14.21 -35.56
N LEU A 10 -1.54 -14.06 -34.24
CA LEU A 10 -2.61 -13.65 -33.33
C LEU A 10 -3.07 -12.20 -33.58
N ASP A 11 -2.14 -11.31 -33.94
CA ASP A 11 -2.43 -9.93 -34.36
C ASP A 11 -3.26 -9.92 -35.65
N LYS A 12 -2.88 -10.74 -36.65
CA LYS A 12 -3.64 -10.88 -37.91
C LYS A 12 -5.05 -11.43 -37.72
N LEU A 13 -5.24 -12.28 -36.71
CA LEU A 13 -6.54 -12.84 -36.35
C LEU A 13 -7.34 -11.91 -35.42
N THR A 14 -6.80 -10.76 -35.00
CA THR A 14 -7.43 -9.81 -34.06
C THR A 14 -7.85 -10.40 -32.70
N ILE A 15 -7.25 -11.54 -32.30
CA ILE A 15 -7.59 -12.25 -31.05
C ILE A 15 -6.54 -12.07 -29.95
N LYS A 16 -5.42 -11.40 -30.22
CA LYS A 16 -4.31 -11.26 -29.26
C LYS A 16 -4.75 -10.61 -27.96
N ASP A 17 -5.50 -9.52 -28.03
CA ASP A 17 -5.98 -8.81 -26.84
C ASP A 17 -7.05 -9.61 -26.09
N GLU A 18 -7.91 -10.33 -26.81
CA GLU A 18 -8.87 -11.25 -26.18
C GLU A 18 -8.15 -12.36 -25.43
N LEU A 19 -7.15 -13.00 -26.03
CA LEU A 19 -6.36 -14.06 -25.38
C LEU A 19 -5.56 -13.54 -24.20
N LYS A 20 -4.95 -12.35 -24.30
CA LYS A 20 -4.27 -11.69 -23.18
C LYS A 20 -5.23 -11.41 -22.03
N SER A 21 -6.41 -10.86 -22.32
CA SER A 21 -7.41 -10.58 -21.29
C SER A 21 -7.93 -11.87 -20.62
N ARG A 22 -8.17 -12.94 -21.40
CA ARG A 22 -8.57 -14.24 -20.86
C ARG A 22 -7.48 -14.88 -20.00
N ALA A 23 -6.22 -14.79 -20.42
CA ALA A 23 -5.09 -15.28 -19.65
C ALA A 23 -4.93 -14.50 -18.33
N ALA A 24 -5.02 -13.17 -18.36
CA ALA A 24 -4.98 -12.33 -17.17
C ALA A 24 -6.12 -12.69 -16.20
N ASN A 25 -7.35 -12.81 -16.69
CA ASN A 25 -8.50 -13.23 -15.88
C ASN A 25 -8.32 -14.63 -15.24
N LEU A 26 -7.75 -15.59 -15.98
CA LEU A 26 -7.45 -16.92 -15.44
C LEU A 26 -6.39 -16.86 -14.35
N GLN A 27 -5.35 -16.05 -14.53
CA GLN A 27 -4.29 -15.82 -13.56
C GLN A 27 -4.84 -15.19 -12.28
N GLU A 28 -5.60 -14.11 -12.38
CA GLU A 28 -6.24 -13.43 -11.26
C GLU A 28 -7.12 -14.39 -10.43
N ARG A 29 -7.94 -15.22 -11.12
CA ARG A 29 -8.76 -16.26 -10.46
C ARG A 29 -7.91 -17.29 -9.75
N ALA A 30 -6.83 -17.76 -10.38
CA ALA A 30 -5.93 -18.74 -9.77
C ALA A 30 -5.26 -18.19 -8.51
N ILE A 31 -4.82 -16.93 -8.53
CA ILE A 31 -4.26 -16.23 -7.37
C ILE A 31 -5.32 -16.13 -6.26
N CYS A 32 -6.55 -15.75 -6.60
CA CYS A 32 -7.65 -15.66 -5.64
C CYS A 32 -7.95 -17.00 -4.96
N PHE A 33 -8.11 -18.09 -5.73
CA PHE A 33 -8.33 -19.43 -5.17
C PHE A 33 -7.18 -19.89 -4.28
N THR A 34 -5.94 -19.60 -4.69
CA THR A 34 -4.74 -19.93 -3.91
C THR A 34 -4.76 -19.19 -2.58
N CYS A 35 -5.05 -17.88 -2.59
CA CYS A 35 -5.20 -17.09 -1.38
C CYS A 35 -6.26 -17.71 -0.45
N GLN A 36 -7.46 -17.99 -0.96
CA GLN A 36 -8.56 -18.52 -0.15
C GLN A 36 -8.19 -19.87 0.48
N ALA A 37 -7.52 -20.74 -0.26
CA ALA A 37 -7.04 -22.02 0.25
C ALA A 37 -6.00 -21.84 1.38
N LEU A 38 -5.10 -20.86 1.25
CA LEU A 38 -4.11 -20.54 2.27
C LEU A 38 -4.75 -19.95 3.53
N ILE A 39 -5.73 -19.06 3.40
CA ILE A 39 -6.49 -18.53 4.55
C ILE A 39 -7.22 -19.67 5.27
N ARG A 40 -7.86 -20.60 4.55
CA ARG A 40 -8.48 -21.79 5.16
C ARG A 40 -7.48 -22.64 5.92
N LYS A 41 -6.27 -22.82 5.39
CA LYS A 41 -5.19 -23.56 6.07
C LYS A 41 -4.71 -22.84 7.34
N LEU A 42 -4.66 -21.50 7.35
CA LEU A 42 -4.38 -20.72 8.56
C LEU A 42 -5.47 -20.90 9.61
N GLN A 43 -6.74 -20.78 9.22
CA GLN A 43 -7.89 -20.92 10.13
C GLN A 43 -7.99 -22.32 10.75
N THR A 44 -7.63 -23.35 9.98
CA THR A 44 -7.58 -24.75 10.44
C THR A 44 -6.27 -25.10 11.16
N HIS A 45 -5.36 -24.14 11.35
CA HIS A 45 -4.05 -24.32 11.98
C HIS A 45 -3.14 -25.35 11.25
N ALA A 46 -3.45 -25.67 9.99
CA ALA A 46 -2.63 -26.56 9.17
C ALA A 46 -1.31 -25.90 8.72
N ILE A 47 -1.27 -24.57 8.70
CA ILE A 47 -0.06 -23.75 8.51
C ILE A 47 -0.09 -22.59 9.51
N THR A 48 1.06 -21.96 9.77
CA THR A 48 1.17 -20.81 10.67
C THR A 48 1.31 -19.50 9.90
N VAL A 49 0.93 -18.38 10.53
CA VAL A 49 1.15 -17.03 9.99
C VAL A 49 2.63 -16.79 9.72
N GLU A 50 3.49 -17.31 10.60
CA GLU A 50 4.94 -17.17 10.48
C GLU A 50 5.49 -17.86 9.24
N LEU A 51 5.10 -19.12 9.01
CA LEU A 51 5.52 -19.89 7.83
C LEU A 51 5.03 -19.20 6.56
N LEU A 52 3.73 -18.92 6.48
CA LEU A 52 3.14 -18.36 5.26
C LEU A 52 3.70 -16.96 4.95
N GLY A 53 3.69 -16.06 5.94
CA GLY A 53 4.12 -14.68 5.79
C GLY A 53 5.59 -14.58 5.41
N THR A 54 6.45 -15.39 6.05
CA THR A 54 7.88 -15.38 5.73
C THR A 54 8.13 -15.93 4.34
N THR A 55 7.49 -17.04 3.95
CA THR A 55 7.66 -17.61 2.60
C THR A 55 7.22 -16.67 1.50
N ILE A 56 6.02 -16.07 1.59
CA ILE A 56 5.52 -15.14 0.57
C ILE A 56 6.43 -13.91 0.47
N CYS A 57 6.78 -13.31 1.61
CA CYS A 57 7.66 -12.16 1.65
C CYS A 57 9.04 -12.48 1.05
N SER A 58 9.65 -13.60 1.45
CA SER A 58 10.97 -13.98 0.96
C SER A 58 10.97 -14.23 -0.54
N ILE A 59 9.96 -14.91 -1.09
CA ILE A 59 9.84 -15.10 -2.54
C ILE A 59 9.80 -13.75 -3.26
N TYR A 60 8.96 -12.81 -2.79
CA TYR A 60 8.84 -11.49 -3.40
C TYR A 60 10.16 -10.73 -3.38
N PHE A 61 10.81 -10.60 -2.22
CA PHE A 61 12.03 -9.81 -2.11
C PHE A 61 13.26 -10.51 -2.71
N THR A 62 13.32 -11.84 -2.75
CA THR A 62 14.38 -12.56 -3.47
C THR A 62 14.33 -12.23 -4.96
N ILE A 63 13.14 -12.14 -5.56
CA ILE A 63 12.98 -11.79 -6.98
C ILE A 63 13.34 -10.31 -7.24
N GLN A 64 12.97 -9.40 -6.34
CA GLN A 64 13.10 -7.96 -6.56
C GLN A 64 14.48 -7.40 -6.16
N THR A 65 14.99 -7.80 -5.00
CA THR A 65 16.12 -7.11 -4.39
C THR A 65 17.46 -7.73 -4.76
N TRP A 66 17.51 -9.04 -5.00
CA TRP A 66 18.75 -9.83 -5.07
C TRP A 66 19.62 -9.68 -3.82
N THR A 67 19.03 -9.31 -2.69
CA THR A 67 19.70 -9.15 -1.40
C THR A 67 19.06 -10.08 -0.37
N ILE A 68 19.87 -10.58 0.56
CA ILE A 68 19.41 -11.38 1.69
C ILE A 68 19.43 -10.48 2.92
N ASN A 69 18.26 -10.21 3.50
CA ASN A 69 18.18 -9.55 4.80
C ASN A 69 17.07 -10.16 5.66
N ASP A 70 17.05 -9.80 6.94
CA ASP A 70 16.03 -10.28 7.90
C ASP A 70 14.71 -9.49 7.82
N PHE A 71 14.48 -8.69 6.77
CA PHE A 71 13.27 -7.86 6.63
C PHE A 71 11.99 -8.70 6.79
N CYS A 72 11.90 -9.80 6.05
CA CYS A 72 10.71 -10.67 6.07
C CYS A 72 10.45 -11.31 7.44
N LYS A 73 11.51 -11.77 8.12
CA LYS A 73 11.36 -12.30 9.48
C LYS A 73 10.90 -11.22 10.45
N GLN A 74 11.46 -10.01 10.35
CA GLN A 74 11.13 -8.91 11.25
C GLN A 74 9.70 -8.39 11.03
N ILE A 75 9.29 -8.17 9.78
CA ILE A 75 7.93 -7.66 9.50
C ILE A 75 6.87 -8.67 9.93
N VAL A 76 7.11 -9.97 9.69
CA VAL A 76 6.21 -11.04 10.14
C VAL A 76 6.20 -11.12 11.66
N ARG A 77 7.35 -11.08 12.32
CA ARG A 77 7.45 -11.12 13.80
C ARG A 77 6.64 -10.01 14.46
N ILE A 78 6.69 -8.78 13.94
CA ILE A 78 5.99 -7.63 14.53
C ILE A 78 4.48 -7.73 14.30
N ASN A 79 4.04 -8.20 13.13
CA ASN A 79 2.62 -8.26 12.78
C ASN A 79 1.92 -9.56 13.22
N LYS A 80 2.66 -10.65 13.43
CA LYS A 80 2.14 -11.99 13.75
C LYS A 80 1.11 -11.98 14.88
N PRO A 81 1.35 -11.35 16.06
CA PRO A 81 0.37 -11.38 17.15
C PRO A 81 -0.98 -10.74 16.76
N ILE A 82 -0.96 -9.67 15.96
CA ILE A 82 -2.16 -8.98 15.49
C ILE A 82 -2.92 -9.87 14.50
N LEU A 83 -2.20 -10.47 13.55
CA LEU A 83 -2.79 -11.37 12.55
C LEU A 83 -3.40 -12.62 13.19
N GLU A 84 -2.69 -13.23 14.14
CA GLU A 84 -3.20 -14.39 14.90
C GLU A 84 -4.42 -14.02 15.74
N TYR A 85 -4.43 -12.83 16.36
CA TYR A 85 -5.60 -12.33 17.07
C TYR A 85 -6.81 -12.17 16.14
N ILE A 86 -6.62 -11.55 14.97
CA ILE A 86 -7.69 -11.36 13.98
C ILE A 86 -8.22 -12.72 13.49
N LEU A 87 -7.33 -13.68 13.18
CA LEU A 87 -7.71 -15.02 12.74
C LEU A 87 -8.53 -15.77 13.82
N ALA A 88 -8.15 -15.62 15.09
CA ALA A 88 -8.81 -16.32 16.20
C ALA A 88 -10.13 -15.67 16.64
N ASN A 89 -10.28 -14.34 16.49
CA ASN A 89 -11.39 -13.60 17.11
C ASN A 89 -12.36 -12.96 16.12
N SER A 90 -12.00 -12.82 14.85
CA SER A 90 -12.88 -12.18 13.88
C SER A 90 -14.04 -13.09 13.47
N LYS A 91 -15.26 -12.63 13.71
CA LYS A 91 -16.50 -13.35 13.35
C LYS A 91 -16.88 -13.21 11.88
N ILE A 92 -16.30 -12.22 11.19
CA ILE A 92 -16.63 -11.88 9.80
C ILE A 92 -15.54 -12.31 8.81
N LEU A 93 -14.39 -12.80 9.30
CA LEU A 93 -13.26 -13.14 8.47
C LEU A 93 -13.49 -14.49 7.76
N THR A 94 -14.12 -14.45 6.60
CA THR A 94 -14.11 -15.59 5.67
C THR A 94 -12.84 -15.56 4.81
N PRO A 95 -12.40 -16.70 4.24
CA PRO A 95 -11.32 -16.73 3.25
C PRO A 95 -11.55 -15.78 2.08
N GLU A 96 -12.79 -15.69 1.60
CA GLU A 96 -13.19 -14.83 0.49
C GLU A 96 -13.07 -13.35 0.89
N TYR A 97 -13.52 -12.98 2.08
CA TYR A 97 -13.39 -11.61 2.59
C TYR A 97 -11.91 -11.24 2.82
N ALA A 98 -11.13 -12.12 3.47
CA ALA A 98 -9.71 -11.90 3.69
C ALA A 98 -8.96 -11.66 2.37
N CYS A 99 -9.20 -12.50 1.35
CA CYS A 99 -8.54 -12.37 0.06
C CYS A 99 -9.00 -11.14 -0.73
N SER A 100 -10.24 -10.68 -0.56
CA SER A 100 -10.69 -9.42 -1.16
C SER A 100 -9.99 -8.18 -0.58
N ILE A 101 -9.56 -8.22 0.68
CA ILE A 101 -8.75 -7.17 1.30
C ILE A 101 -7.28 -7.28 0.87
N LEU A 102 -6.74 -8.50 0.80
CA LEU A 102 -5.34 -8.74 0.48
C LEU A 102 -5.03 -8.52 -1.01
N LEU A 103 -5.99 -8.77 -1.90
CA LEU A 103 -5.83 -8.78 -3.35
C LEU A 103 -6.71 -7.71 -4.02
N GLN A 104 -6.73 -6.50 -3.47
CA GLN A 104 -7.59 -5.39 -3.94
C GLN A 104 -7.37 -5.02 -5.42
N ASN A 105 -6.19 -5.27 -5.97
CA ASN A 105 -5.87 -4.98 -7.37
C ASN A 105 -6.16 -6.16 -8.31
N GLU A 106 -6.51 -7.33 -7.77
CA GLU A 106 -6.84 -8.53 -8.54
C GLU A 106 -8.37 -8.69 -8.59
N ASN A 107 -8.88 -9.46 -9.55
CA ASN A 107 -10.30 -9.81 -9.63
C ASN A 107 -10.70 -10.88 -8.58
N CYS A 108 -10.47 -10.58 -7.30
CA CYS A 108 -10.73 -11.43 -6.16
C CYS A 108 -11.76 -10.77 -5.23
N TYR A 109 -13.00 -10.68 -5.70
CA TYR A 109 -14.05 -9.96 -4.98
C TYR A 109 -14.83 -10.86 -4.03
N TYR A 110 -15.22 -10.28 -2.90
CA TYR A 110 -16.21 -10.85 -2.00
C TYR A 110 -17.60 -10.36 -2.42
N ASP A 111 -18.49 -11.29 -2.74
CA ASP A 111 -19.85 -11.05 -3.24
C ASP A 111 -20.84 -10.61 -2.16
N HIS A 112 -20.44 -10.68 -0.88
CA HIS A 112 -21.22 -10.21 0.24
C HIS A 112 -20.61 -8.93 0.84
N PRO A 113 -21.42 -7.93 1.21
CA PRO A 113 -20.91 -6.73 1.84
C PRO A 113 -20.58 -7.04 3.30
N ALA A 114 -19.31 -7.32 3.61
CA ALA A 114 -18.86 -7.65 4.97
C ALA A 114 -19.09 -6.53 6.00
N LEU A 115 -19.42 -5.31 5.57
CA LEU A 115 -19.45 -4.10 6.40
C LEU A 115 -20.67 -3.22 6.10
N LYS A 116 -21.88 -3.80 6.01
CA LYS A 116 -23.11 -2.99 6.06
C LYS A 116 -23.46 -2.70 7.51
N TRP A 117 -23.47 -1.42 7.86
CA TRP A 117 -24.00 -0.92 9.12
C TRP A 117 -24.90 0.28 8.84
N GLU A 118 -25.93 0.41 9.66
CA GLU A 118 -26.83 1.56 9.66
C GLU A 118 -26.71 2.23 11.02
N THR A 119 -26.83 3.56 11.04
CA THR A 119 -26.92 4.33 12.26
C THR A 119 -28.08 5.31 12.18
N ILE A 120 -28.64 5.63 13.33
CA ILE A 120 -29.72 6.60 13.44
C ILE A 120 -29.08 7.97 13.65
N ILE A 121 -29.37 8.90 12.75
CA ILE A 121 -29.03 10.30 12.95
C ILE A 121 -30.07 10.86 13.93
N PRO A 122 -29.67 11.36 15.11
CA PRO A 122 -30.62 11.91 16.07
C PRO A 122 -31.38 13.11 15.48
N ASP A 123 -32.65 13.23 15.85
CA ASP A 123 -33.45 14.41 15.52
C ASP A 123 -32.87 15.67 16.17
N GLY A 124 -33.05 16.84 15.53
CA GLY A 124 -32.55 18.13 16.04
C GLY A 124 -31.16 18.54 15.56
N GLY A 125 -30.64 17.89 14.50
CA GLY A 125 -29.43 18.35 13.81
C GLY A 125 -29.54 19.80 13.31
N PRO A 126 -28.40 20.47 13.06
CA PRO A 126 -28.40 21.86 12.63
C PRO A 126 -29.24 22.01 11.35
N ILE A 127 -30.29 22.82 11.43
CA ILE A 127 -31.06 23.22 10.24
C ILE A 127 -30.08 23.97 9.34
N LEU A 128 -29.84 23.44 8.14
CA LEU A 128 -29.10 24.15 7.10
C LEU A 128 -29.82 25.47 6.82
N SER A 129 -29.38 26.54 7.48
CA SER A 129 -29.78 27.88 7.11
C SER A 129 -29.13 28.18 5.77
N THR A 130 -29.92 28.16 4.69
CA THR A 130 -29.50 28.59 3.35
C THR A 130 -29.18 30.09 3.28
N GLN A 131 -29.16 30.80 4.40
CA GLN A 131 -28.72 32.19 4.50
C GLN A 131 -27.19 32.33 4.49
N ASN A 132 -26.54 31.78 3.46
CA ASN A 132 -25.14 32.14 3.14
C ASN A 132 -25.10 33.43 2.32
N THR A 133 -25.65 34.51 2.87
CA THR A 133 -25.43 35.88 2.37
C THR A 133 -24.99 36.83 3.46
N ALA A 134 -24.46 36.32 4.58
CA ALA A 134 -23.65 37.13 5.47
C ALA A 134 -22.42 37.60 4.68
N LYS A 135 -22.56 38.74 3.98
CA LYS A 135 -21.44 39.49 3.41
C LYS A 135 -20.47 39.65 4.57
N LEU A 136 -19.31 38.99 4.47
CA LEU A 136 -18.20 39.17 5.39
C LEU A 136 -18.04 40.69 5.57
N PRO A 137 -18.07 41.21 6.80
CA PRO A 137 -17.91 42.65 7.01
C PRO A 137 -16.66 43.09 6.26
N PRO A 138 -16.65 44.25 5.57
CA PRO A 138 -15.58 44.67 4.66
C PRO A 138 -14.16 44.74 5.26
N ARG A 139 -14.02 44.46 6.56
CA ARG A 139 -12.79 44.53 7.36
C ARG A 139 -12.47 43.25 8.15
N SER A 140 -13.16 42.13 7.96
CA SER A 140 -12.78 40.88 8.63
C SER A 140 -11.47 40.35 8.03
N LYS A 141 -10.41 40.25 8.84
CA LYS A 141 -9.21 39.51 8.44
C LYS A 141 -9.60 38.04 8.22
N PRO A 142 -9.25 37.42 7.08
CA PRO A 142 -9.54 36.01 6.86
C PRO A 142 -8.83 35.16 7.92
N LEU A 143 -9.50 34.10 8.39
CA LEU A 143 -8.87 33.09 9.22
C LEU A 143 -7.82 32.35 8.39
N LYS A 144 -6.61 32.25 8.92
CA LYS A 144 -5.53 31.45 8.33
C LYS A 144 -5.43 30.14 9.10
N ILE A 145 -5.48 29.02 8.38
CA ILE A 145 -5.37 27.68 8.93
C ILE A 145 -4.20 26.99 8.23
N LEU A 146 -3.22 26.54 9.01
CA LEU A 146 -2.16 25.67 8.54
C LEU A 146 -2.62 24.21 8.71
N HIS A 147 -2.57 23.44 7.63
CA HIS A 147 -2.84 22.00 7.64
C HIS A 147 -1.61 21.27 7.12
N LEU A 148 -1.05 20.40 7.97
CA LEU A 148 0.08 19.55 7.64
C LEU A 148 -0.31 18.09 7.89
N SER A 149 0.13 17.20 7.02
CA SER A 149 -0.11 15.75 7.10
C SER A 149 1.05 15.00 6.45
N ASP A 150 1.13 13.69 6.69
CA ASP A 150 1.99 12.76 5.94
C ASP A 150 3.47 13.15 5.95
N PHE A 151 4.01 13.50 7.14
CA PHE A 151 5.38 14.00 7.27
C PHE A 151 6.46 13.02 6.81
N HIS A 152 6.23 11.71 6.94
CA HIS A 152 7.08 10.65 6.38
C HIS A 152 8.59 10.89 6.56
N ILE A 153 9.02 11.04 7.82
CA ILE A 153 10.40 11.40 8.16
C ILE A 153 11.22 10.15 8.41
N SER A 154 12.28 9.97 7.61
CA SER A 154 13.25 8.89 7.76
C SER A 154 14.46 9.36 8.57
N GLN A 155 14.53 8.98 9.85
CA GLN A 155 15.66 9.33 10.74
C GLN A 155 17.00 8.75 10.28
N ASP A 156 16.95 7.68 9.49
CA ASP A 156 18.08 6.97 8.91
C ASP A 156 18.29 7.29 7.42
N TYR A 157 17.73 8.41 6.91
CA TYR A 157 17.97 8.86 5.55
C TYR A 157 19.48 9.06 5.28
N GLU A 158 19.98 8.49 4.19
CA GLU A 158 21.38 8.56 3.77
C GLU A 158 21.51 9.28 2.43
N VAL A 159 22.21 10.42 2.42
CA VAL A 159 22.56 11.14 1.18
C VAL A 159 23.50 10.26 0.35
N GLY A 160 23.18 10.07 -0.93
CA GLY A 160 23.86 9.10 -1.80
C GLY A 160 23.45 7.65 -1.54
N GLY A 161 22.45 7.40 -0.69
CA GLY A 161 21.84 6.09 -0.51
C GLY A 161 21.14 5.58 -1.78
N VAL A 162 20.79 4.30 -1.78
CA VAL A 162 20.16 3.64 -2.93
C VAL A 162 18.66 3.97 -2.96
N ALA A 163 18.21 4.71 -3.97
CA ALA A 163 16.80 5.08 -4.12
C ALA A 163 15.92 3.89 -4.56
N ASN A 164 16.46 2.99 -5.40
CA ASN A 164 15.76 1.82 -5.93
C ASN A 164 16.28 0.53 -5.28
N CYS A 165 16.17 0.45 -3.95
CA CYS A 165 16.69 -0.66 -3.16
C CYS A 165 15.86 -1.95 -3.25
N GLY A 166 14.62 -1.86 -3.74
CA GLY A 166 13.67 -2.97 -3.85
C GLY A 166 12.93 -3.33 -2.55
N TYR A 167 13.12 -2.56 -1.48
CA TYR A 167 12.31 -2.59 -0.26
C TYR A 167 11.21 -1.53 -0.33
N PRO A 168 10.17 -1.60 0.53
CA PRO A 168 9.06 -0.64 0.49
C PRO A 168 9.47 0.81 0.76
N VAL A 169 10.54 1.03 1.52
CA VAL A 169 11.13 2.36 1.78
C VAL A 169 12.65 2.27 1.60
N CYS A 170 13.20 3.14 0.78
CA CYS A 170 14.62 3.17 0.40
C CYS A 170 15.32 4.46 0.89
N CYS A 171 16.50 4.78 0.35
CA CYS A 171 17.34 5.91 0.79
C CYS A 171 17.77 5.83 2.27
N LYS A 172 17.80 4.64 2.84
CA LYS A 172 18.14 4.41 4.26
C LYS A 172 19.58 3.92 4.39
N ARG A 173 20.21 4.29 5.50
CA ARG A 173 21.57 3.85 5.83
C ARG A 173 21.67 2.33 5.86
N ASN A 174 22.69 1.79 5.21
CA ASN A 174 22.95 0.34 5.11
C ASN A 174 21.83 -0.45 4.38
N LEU A 175 21.03 0.19 3.53
CA LEU A 175 19.97 -0.48 2.78
C LEU A 175 20.17 -0.35 1.26
N GLY A 176 20.12 -1.49 0.57
CA GLY A 176 20.27 -1.58 -0.88
C GLY A 176 21.70 -1.93 -1.32
N ASN A 177 21.86 -2.10 -2.63
CA ASN A 177 23.16 -2.38 -3.26
C ASN A 177 23.56 -1.16 -4.11
N PRO A 178 24.73 -0.53 -3.87
CA PRO A 178 25.19 0.64 -4.64
C PRO A 178 25.29 0.41 -6.15
N ILE A 179 25.40 -0.84 -6.61
CA ILE A 179 25.32 -1.18 -8.05
C ILE A 179 23.99 -0.73 -8.67
N LYS A 180 22.92 -0.63 -7.86
CA LYS A 180 21.59 -0.16 -8.28
C LYS A 180 21.43 1.37 -8.24
N GLY A 181 22.50 2.12 -7.97
CA GLY A 181 22.50 3.59 -7.94
C GLY A 181 22.78 4.18 -6.55
N THR A 182 23.12 5.46 -6.54
CA THR A 182 23.42 6.26 -5.33
C THR A 182 22.76 7.62 -5.47
N ASP A 183 21.45 7.57 -5.68
CA ASP A 183 20.69 8.69 -6.25
C ASP A 183 20.00 9.54 -5.19
N ALA A 184 19.98 9.09 -3.91
CA ALA A 184 19.31 9.81 -2.84
C ALA A 184 19.90 11.22 -2.65
N GLY A 185 19.14 12.24 -3.06
CA GLY A 185 19.57 13.63 -2.99
C GLY A 185 19.67 14.15 -1.55
N THR A 186 20.35 15.28 -1.38
CA THR A 186 20.48 15.93 -0.07
C THR A 186 19.13 16.34 0.52
N TRP A 187 18.17 16.78 -0.30
CA TRP A 187 16.87 17.26 0.16
C TRP A 187 15.73 16.26 -0.04
N GLY A 188 16.05 14.99 -0.29
CA GLY A 188 15.08 13.94 -0.59
C GLY A 188 15.26 13.35 -1.99
N GLU A 189 14.42 12.37 -2.29
CA GLU A 189 14.32 11.65 -3.56
C GLU A 189 12.87 11.21 -3.75
N TYR A 190 12.40 11.11 -4.99
CA TYR A 190 10.96 10.96 -5.31
C TYR A 190 10.33 9.69 -4.76
N ASN A 191 11.10 8.61 -4.60
CA ASN A 191 10.62 7.31 -4.13
C ASN A 191 11.01 7.00 -2.67
N CYS A 192 11.32 8.04 -1.88
CA CYS A 192 11.81 7.89 -0.52
C CYS A 192 11.05 8.79 0.47
N ASP A 193 11.04 8.37 1.74
CA ASP A 193 10.69 9.23 2.87
C ASP A 193 11.72 10.38 3.00
N ILE A 194 11.33 11.49 3.62
CA ILE A 194 12.14 12.72 3.66
C ILE A 194 13.20 12.69 4.77
N PRO A 195 14.35 13.35 4.57
CA PRO A 195 15.31 13.52 5.64
C PRO A 195 14.80 14.51 6.71
N PRO A 196 15.25 14.40 7.97
CA PRO A 196 14.77 15.26 9.06
C PRO A 196 15.00 16.76 8.83
N TRP A 197 16.08 17.12 8.12
CA TRP A 197 16.42 18.51 7.86
C TRP A 197 15.50 19.17 6.81
N LEU A 198 14.94 18.42 5.86
CA LEU A 198 13.93 18.96 4.95
C LEU A 198 12.68 19.38 5.73
N TYR A 199 12.23 18.52 6.64
CA TYR A 199 11.07 18.81 7.47
C TYR A 199 11.30 20.05 8.34
N LEU A 200 12.48 20.16 8.96
CA LEU A 200 12.83 21.31 9.79
C LEU A 200 12.87 22.62 8.98
N ASP A 201 13.46 22.59 7.78
CA ASP A 201 13.50 23.76 6.89
C ASP A 201 12.09 24.20 6.47
N ALA A 202 11.21 23.25 6.14
CA ALA A 202 9.81 23.54 5.85
C ALA A 202 9.09 24.22 7.03
N LEU A 203 9.31 23.75 8.27
CA LEU A 203 8.74 24.38 9.46
C LEU A 203 9.28 25.80 9.69
N HIS A 204 10.58 26.03 9.46
CA HIS A 204 11.17 27.38 9.54
C HIS A 204 10.55 28.31 8.50
N TYR A 205 10.37 27.85 7.26
CA TYR A 205 9.73 28.62 6.21
C TYR A 205 8.28 28.97 6.56
N ILE A 206 7.51 28.01 7.07
CA ILE A 206 6.12 28.22 7.51
C ILE A 206 6.07 29.26 8.63
N ASN A 207 6.90 29.14 9.66
CA ASN A 207 6.94 30.10 10.77
C ASN A 207 7.23 31.54 10.28
N ASN A 208 8.05 31.69 9.25
CA ASN A 208 8.41 33.00 8.70
C ASN A 208 7.33 33.60 7.80
N THR A 209 6.52 32.77 7.13
CA THR A 209 5.59 33.18 6.07
C THR A 209 4.12 33.12 6.48
N HIS A 210 3.76 32.25 7.41
CA HIS A 210 2.39 32.05 7.92
C HIS A 210 2.11 32.94 9.14
N LYS A 211 1.92 34.24 8.90
CA LYS A 211 1.56 35.26 9.91
C LYS A 211 0.08 35.63 9.90
#